data_AF-A0AAV4ULG6-F1
#
_entry.id   AF-A0AAV4ULG6-F1
#
_cell.length_a   1.000
_cell.length_b   1.000
_cell.length_c   1.000
_cell.angle_alpha   90.00
_cell.angle_beta   90.00
_cell.angle_gamma   90.00
#
_symmetry.space_group_name_H-M   'P 1'
#
loop_
_entity.id
_entity.type
_entity.pdbx_description
1 polymer ?
#
loop_
_entity_poly.entity_id
_entity_poly.type
_entity_poly.pdbx_seq_one_letter_code
_entity_poly.pdbx_strand_id
1 'polypeptide(L)'
;MINLSSSWLVNLQYSSKHIPDRYLHKLEIFDFANPVPRQVLKAGQGVENANFFLFVISRTNSWCTENNVQAYSSFCRLDSRNRPVAGLLNMCPSYFSKKIYKASHYYSVIMHEVIHILGFSRQLYSKFKNLHINL
;
A
#
# COMPACT_ATOMS: atom_id res chain seq x y z
N MET A 1 1.29 -1.49 21.39
CA MET A 1 1.89 -0.21 20.96
C MET A 1 3.02 -0.52 19.99
N ILE A 2 2.93 -0.11 18.73
CA ILE A 2 4.06 -0.20 17.79
C ILE A 2 4.50 1.23 17.50
N ASN A 3 5.62 1.61 18.12
CA ASN A 3 6.32 2.86 17.88
C ASN A 3 6.94 2.82 16.48
N LEU A 4 6.59 3.77 15.61
CA LEU A 4 7.28 4.01 14.34
C LEU A 4 7.92 5.40 14.38
N SER A 5 8.83 5.63 15.33
CA SER A 5 9.78 6.73 15.26
C SER A 5 10.92 6.33 14.31
N SER A 6 10.74 6.54 13.00
CA SER A 6 11.85 6.58 12.03
C SER A 6 11.34 6.92 10.63
N SER A 7 11.46 8.18 10.25
CA SER A 7 11.46 8.64 8.87
C SER A 7 12.60 7.97 8.11
N TRP A 8 12.31 6.94 7.30
CA TRP A 8 13.24 6.47 6.28
C TRP A 8 12.50 6.45 4.95
N LEU A 9 12.77 7.48 4.15
CA LEU A 9 12.59 7.48 2.71
C LEU A 9 13.15 6.16 2.17
N VAL A 10 12.28 5.28 1.69
CA VAL A 10 12.72 4.02 1.09
C VAL A 10 13.36 4.38 -0.24
N ASN A 11 14.68 4.53 -0.23
CA ASN A 11 15.50 4.66 -1.42
C ASN A 11 15.52 3.29 -2.11
N LEU A 12 14.48 2.99 -2.89
CA LEU A 12 14.40 1.78 -3.71
C LEU A 12 15.28 2.00 -4.94
N GLN A 13 16.59 1.82 -4.76
CA GLN A 13 17.57 1.88 -5.84
C GLN A 13 17.32 0.76 -6.87
N TYR A 14 17.79 1.04 -8.07
CA TYR A 14 17.61 0.38 -9.34
C TYR A 14 17.92 -1.13 -9.33
N SER A 15 17.24 -1.87 -10.23
CA SER A 15 17.42 -3.30 -10.55
C SER A 15 16.74 -4.33 -9.61
N SER A 16 15.83 -5.12 -10.20
CA SER A 16 14.93 -6.11 -9.59
C SER A 16 13.75 -5.54 -8.79
N LYS A 17 12.54 -5.99 -9.10
CA LYS A 17 11.30 -5.71 -8.34
C LYS A 17 11.29 -6.53 -7.04
N HIS A 18 12.41 -6.55 -6.32
CA HIS A 18 12.52 -7.26 -5.05
C HIS A 18 11.71 -6.51 -4.01
N ILE A 19 10.66 -7.14 -3.48
CA ILE A 19 9.94 -6.61 -2.33
C ILE A 19 10.90 -6.76 -1.13
N PRO A 20 11.24 -5.68 -0.40
CA PRO A 20 12.14 -5.80 0.74
C PRO A 20 11.64 -6.87 1.72
N ASP A 21 12.52 -7.74 2.21
CA ASP A 21 12.19 -8.90 3.05
C ASP A 21 11.32 -8.55 4.27
N ARG A 22 11.46 -7.33 4.81
CA ARG A 22 10.63 -6.83 5.91
C ARG A 22 9.12 -6.74 5.59
N TYR A 23 8.77 -6.68 4.31
CA TYR A 23 7.37 -6.66 3.83
C TYR A 23 6.91 -8.04 3.33
N LEU A 24 7.82 -8.99 3.22
CA LEU A 24 7.48 -10.36 2.87
C LEU A 24 6.99 -11.06 4.16
N HIS A 25 5.73 -11.46 4.17
CA HIS A 25 5.17 -12.19 5.31
C HIS A 25 5.77 -13.60 5.34
N LYS A 26 6.38 -13.96 6.48
CA LYS A 26 6.66 -15.35 6.84
C LYS A 26 5.34 -16.05 7.17
N LEU A 27 5.17 -17.31 6.76
CA LEU A 27 4.05 -18.14 7.23
C LEU A 27 4.47 -18.81 8.54
N GLU A 28 3.75 -18.51 9.62
CA GLU A 28 3.96 -19.12 10.93
C GLU A 28 2.85 -20.15 11.17
N ILE A 29 3.22 -21.43 11.33
CA ILE A 29 2.31 -22.54 11.60
C ILE A 29 2.42 -22.90 13.08
N PHE A 30 1.31 -22.83 13.79
CA PHE A 30 1.23 -23.13 15.23
C PHE A 30 0.62 -24.50 15.46
N ASP A 31 1.00 -25.14 16.56
CA ASP A 31 0.26 -26.28 17.12
C ASP A 31 -0.70 -25.76 18.21
N PHE A 32 -1.83 -26.42 18.40
CA PHE A 32 -2.93 -25.95 19.26
C PHE A 32 -2.51 -25.72 20.72
N ALA A 33 -1.40 -26.32 21.16
CA ALA A 33 -0.94 -26.29 22.55
C ALA A 33 0.21 -25.32 22.83
N ASN A 34 0.86 -24.72 21.80
CA ASN A 34 2.12 -23.99 22.00
C ASN A 34 2.09 -22.57 21.43
N PRO A 35 2.53 -21.55 22.20
CA PRO A 35 2.63 -20.17 21.73
C PRO A 35 3.81 -19.93 20.78
N VAL A 36 4.66 -20.95 20.56
CA VAL A 36 5.79 -20.91 19.63
C VAL A 36 5.39 -21.62 18.33
N PRO A 37 5.60 -21.01 17.15
CA PRO A 37 5.25 -21.66 15.88
C PRO A 37 6.09 -22.92 15.67
N ARG A 38 5.41 -24.04 15.35
CA ARG A 38 6.01 -25.33 14.97
C ARG A 38 6.84 -25.22 13.70
N GLN A 39 6.41 -24.38 12.76
CA GLN A 39 7.13 -24.15 11.51
C GLN A 39 7.02 -22.67 11.12
N VAL A 40 8.16 -22.10 10.72
CA VAL A 40 8.22 -20.75 10.12
C VAL A 40 8.74 -20.92 8.71
N LEU A 41 7.87 -20.77 7.71
CA LEU A 41 8.30 -20.74 6.31
C LEU A 41 8.92 -19.36 6.04
N LYS A 42 10.14 -19.36 5.51
CA LYS A 42 10.81 -18.14 5.08
C LYS A 42 9.96 -17.43 4.04
N ALA A 43 9.96 -16.11 4.12
CA ALA A 43 9.32 -15.27 3.14
C ALA A 43 9.94 -15.54 1.74
N GLY A 44 9.09 -15.75 0.73
CA GLY A 44 9.53 -16.04 -0.65
C GLY A 44 10.12 -14.82 -1.37
N GLN A 45 10.58 -14.95 -2.61
CA GLN A 45 11.26 -13.86 -3.36
C GLN A 45 10.36 -12.67 -3.75
N GLY A 46 9.08 -12.68 -3.36
CA GLY A 46 8.07 -11.72 -3.79
C GLY A 46 7.12 -12.28 -4.83
N VAL A 47 6.47 -11.40 -5.59
CA VAL A 47 5.45 -11.76 -6.59
C VAL A 47 6.01 -11.63 -7.99
N GLU A 48 6.08 -12.74 -8.71
CA GLU A 48 6.46 -12.75 -10.12
C GLU A 48 5.40 -12.06 -10.99
N ASN A 49 5.84 -11.42 -12.08
CA ASN A 49 4.97 -10.78 -13.07
C ASN A 49 4.00 -9.71 -12.53
N ALA A 50 4.21 -9.17 -11.32
CA ALA A 50 3.39 -8.07 -10.81
C ALA A 50 3.63 -6.77 -11.60
N ASN A 51 2.54 -6.16 -12.07
CA ASN A 51 2.58 -4.87 -12.76
C ASN A 51 2.49 -3.67 -11.81
N PHE A 52 2.01 -3.89 -10.58
CA PHE A 52 1.77 -2.88 -9.56
C PHE A 52 1.69 -3.52 -8.15
N PHE A 53 2.20 -2.83 -7.13
CA PHE A 53 2.08 -3.23 -5.72
C PHE A 53 1.28 -2.21 -4.90
N LEU A 54 0.22 -2.66 -4.24
CA LEU A 54 -0.55 -1.85 -3.31
C LEU A 54 -0.28 -2.29 -1.87
N PHE A 55 0.35 -1.41 -1.09
CA PHE A 55 0.48 -1.61 0.35
C PHE A 55 -0.74 -1.03 1.03
N VAL A 56 -1.46 -1.85 1.79
CA VAL A 56 -2.65 -1.43 2.51
C VAL A 56 -2.36 -1.49 4.00
N ILE A 57 -2.57 -0.36 4.69
CA ILE A 57 -2.40 -0.26 6.13
C ILE A 57 -3.63 0.39 6.78
N SER A 58 -3.79 0.16 8.08
CA SER A 58 -4.82 0.81 8.88
C SER A 58 -4.18 1.35 10.15
N ARG A 59 -3.75 2.62 10.12
CA ARG A 59 -3.07 3.28 11.23
C ARG A 59 -3.62 4.69 11.44
N THR A 60 -3.79 5.05 12.71
CA THR A 60 -4.11 6.43 13.10
C THR A 60 -2.82 7.24 13.14
N ASN A 61 -2.81 8.39 12.47
CA ASN A 61 -1.74 9.40 12.50
C ASN A 61 -2.35 10.81 12.36
N SER A 62 -1.51 11.83 12.23
CA SER A 62 -1.94 13.24 12.08
C SER A 62 -2.94 13.43 10.93
N TRP A 63 -2.78 12.74 9.80
CA TRP A 63 -3.74 12.82 8.70
C TRP A 63 -5.14 12.37 9.14
N CYS A 64 -5.24 11.25 9.85
CA CYS A 64 -6.51 10.74 10.34
C CYS A 64 -7.16 11.60 11.42
N THR A 65 -6.36 12.33 12.22
CA THR A 65 -6.88 13.12 13.36
C THR A 65 -7.13 14.59 13.03
N GLU A 66 -6.33 15.17 12.14
CA GLU A 66 -6.35 16.63 11.88
C GLU A 66 -7.14 16.98 10.62
N ASN A 67 -7.21 16.08 9.62
CA ASN A 67 -7.82 16.39 8.32
C ASN A 67 -9.20 15.76 8.11
N ASN A 68 -9.77 15.07 9.11
CA ASN A 68 -11.08 14.41 9.03
C ASN A 68 -11.22 13.52 7.77
N VAL A 69 -10.13 12.88 7.34
CA VAL A 69 -10.11 12.00 6.16
C VAL A 69 -10.42 10.57 6.55
N GLN A 70 -11.19 9.87 5.72
CA GLN A 70 -11.52 8.46 5.94
C GLN A 70 -10.38 7.53 5.54
N ALA A 71 -9.71 7.86 4.45
CA ALA A 71 -8.52 7.20 3.96
C ALA A 71 -7.67 8.24 3.22
N TYR A 72 -6.42 7.90 2.97
CA TYR A 72 -5.56 8.66 2.07
C TYR A 72 -4.59 7.72 1.37
N SER A 73 -4.10 8.14 0.21
CA SER A 73 -3.12 7.37 -0.54
C SER A 73 -2.03 8.20 -1.20
N SER A 74 -0.97 7.51 -1.60
CA SER A 74 0.06 8.09 -2.45
C SER A 74 0.82 7.01 -3.23
N PHE A 75 1.38 7.38 -4.38
CA PHE A 75 2.33 6.52 -5.07
C PHE A 75 3.66 6.53 -4.31
N CYS A 76 4.30 5.37 -4.22
CA CYS A 76 5.61 5.21 -3.59
C CYS A 76 6.73 5.15 -4.64
N ARG A 77 6.44 4.61 -5.83
CA ARG A 77 7.46 4.39 -6.86
C ARG A 77 6.85 4.51 -8.26
N LEU A 78 7.62 5.14 -9.15
CA LEU A 78 7.38 5.16 -10.58
C LEU A 78 8.42 4.29 -11.30
N ASP A 79 8.05 3.70 -12.43
CA ASP A 79 9.03 3.08 -13.33
C ASP A 79 9.71 4.13 -14.25
N SER A 80 10.61 3.66 -15.13
CA SER A 80 11.33 4.50 -16.09
C SER A 80 10.42 5.23 -17.09
N ARG A 81 9.13 4.84 -17.18
CA ARG A 81 8.13 5.50 -18.03
C ARG A 81 7.23 6.46 -17.24
N ASN A 82 7.56 6.73 -15.97
CA ASN A 82 6.75 7.51 -15.02
C ASN A 82 5.40 6.86 -14.66
N ARG A 83 5.23 5.56 -14.88
CA ARG A 83 4.01 4.84 -14.49
C ARG A 83 4.10 4.43 -13.02
N PRO A 84 3.06 4.64 -12.20
CA PRO A 84 3.02 4.10 -10.85
C PRO A 84 3.19 2.58 -10.85
N VAL A 85 4.13 2.09 -10.04
CA VAL A 85 4.39 0.64 -9.87
C VAL A 85 4.31 0.18 -8.42
N ALA A 86 4.26 1.12 -7.47
CA ALA A 86 3.94 0.84 -6.08
C ALA A 86 3.23 2.04 -5.45
N GLY A 87 2.34 1.79 -4.49
CA GLY A 87 1.74 2.84 -3.67
C GLY A 87 1.19 2.33 -2.35
N LEU A 88 0.80 3.27 -1.50
CA LEU A 88 0.29 3.03 -0.15
C LEU A 88 -1.13 3.57 -0.03
N LEU A 89 -2.02 2.77 0.54
CA LEU A 89 -3.34 3.16 1.00
C LEU A 89 -3.39 3.03 2.52
N ASN A 90 -3.67 4.12 3.23
CA ASN A 90 -3.98 4.06 4.66
C ASN A 90 -5.47 4.30 4.89
N MET A 91 -6.13 3.32 5.51
CA MET A 91 -7.50 3.46 6.01
C MET A 91 -7.47 3.94 7.45
N CYS A 92 -8.14 5.04 7.77
CA CYS A 92 -8.17 5.56 9.14
C CYS A 92 -9.07 4.66 10.02
N PRO A 93 -8.53 4.02 11.07
CA PRO A 93 -9.26 3.01 11.84
C PRO A 93 -10.58 3.51 12.43
N SER A 94 -10.66 4.79 12.80
CA SER A 94 -11.86 5.42 13.37
C SER A 94 -13.10 5.31 12.48
N TYR A 95 -12.94 5.33 11.15
CA TYR A 95 -14.05 5.23 10.19
C TYR A 95 -14.36 3.79 9.78
N PHE A 96 -13.33 2.96 9.64
CA PHE A 96 -13.49 1.60 9.09
C PHE A 96 -13.80 0.53 10.15
N SER A 97 -13.46 0.76 11.43
CA SER A 97 -13.69 -0.24 12.50
C SER A 97 -15.13 -0.28 13.02
N LYS A 98 -15.88 0.82 12.89
CA LYS A 98 -17.16 1.02 13.58
C LYS A 98 -18.41 0.74 12.71
N LYS A 99 -18.23 0.26 11.48
CA LYS A 99 -19.32 -0.03 10.52
C LYS A 99 -20.37 1.09 10.45
N ILE A 100 -19.90 2.35 10.44
CA ILE A 100 -20.71 3.58 10.49
C ILE A 100 -21.52 3.77 9.20
N TYR A 101 -20.94 3.43 8.06
CA TYR A 101 -21.54 3.55 6.73
C TYR A 101 -21.90 2.19 6.12
N LYS A 102 -22.71 2.23 5.04
CA LYS A 102 -22.97 1.05 4.17
C LYS A 102 -21.68 0.62 3.47
N ALA A 103 -21.59 -0.67 3.11
CA ALA A 103 -20.42 -1.22 2.43
C ALA A 103 -20.06 -0.45 1.15
N SER A 104 -21.06 -0.04 0.35
CA SER A 104 -20.89 0.74 -0.89
C SER A 104 -20.11 2.04 -0.68
N HIS A 105 -20.26 2.69 0.47
CA HIS A 105 -19.53 3.91 0.80
C HIS A 105 -18.04 3.62 0.96
N TYR A 106 -17.67 2.59 1.73
CA TYR A 106 -16.27 2.21 1.91
C TYR A 106 -15.62 1.77 0.60
N TYR A 107 -16.35 1.05 -0.26
CA TYR A 107 -15.86 0.71 -1.61
C TYR A 107 -15.57 1.96 -2.43
N SER A 108 -16.47 2.96 -2.41
CA SER A 108 -16.27 4.22 -3.14
C SER A 108 -15.04 4.97 -2.65
N VAL A 109 -14.86 5.10 -1.33
CA VAL A 109 -13.69 5.74 -0.72
C VAL A 109 -12.40 5.00 -1.09
N ILE A 110 -12.36 3.68 -0.95
CA ILE A 110 -11.17 2.89 -1.32
C ILE A 110 -10.85 3.04 -2.80
N MET A 111 -11.85 3.00 -3.68
CA MET A 111 -11.63 3.15 -5.13
C MET A 111 -11.14 4.55 -5.49
N HIS A 112 -11.69 5.59 -4.88
CA HIS A 112 -11.21 6.96 -5.02
C HIS A 112 -9.72 7.06 -4.68
N GLU A 113 -9.32 6.52 -3.54
CA GLU A 113 -7.93 6.54 -3.12
C GLU A 113 -7.03 5.69 -4.03
N VAL A 114 -7.47 4.52 -4.48
CA VAL A 114 -6.69 3.68 -5.41
C VAL A 114 -6.49 4.39 -6.76
N ILE A 115 -7.51 5.07 -7.28
CA ILE A 115 -7.44 5.84 -8.53
C ILE A 115 -6.40 6.96 -8.43
N HIS A 116 -6.27 7.62 -7.28
CA HIS A 116 -5.22 8.61 -7.03
C HIS A 116 -3.80 8.02 -7.16
N ILE A 117 -3.58 6.80 -6.65
CA ILE A 117 -2.30 6.10 -6.74
C ILE A 117 -1.96 5.73 -8.19
N LEU A 118 -2.98 5.33 -8.96
CA LEU A 118 -2.82 4.82 -10.33
C LEU A 118 -2.54 5.91 -11.37
N GLY A 119 -2.66 7.19 -11.02
CA GLY A 119 -2.35 8.27 -11.97
C GLY A 119 -3.20 9.53 -11.79
N PHE A 120 -4.36 9.42 -11.15
CA PHE A 120 -5.31 10.54 -11.05
C PHE A 120 -4.99 11.46 -9.88
N SER A 121 -3.73 11.85 -9.72
CA SER A 121 -3.31 12.80 -8.69
C SER A 121 -2.55 13.95 -9.32
N ARG A 122 -2.66 15.14 -8.72
CA ARG A 122 -2.03 16.37 -9.23
C ARG A 122 -0.51 16.21 -9.47
N GLN A 123 0.14 15.38 -8.66
CA GLN A 123 1.57 15.07 -8.74
C GLN A 123 1.95 14.23 -9.98
N LEU A 124 0.98 13.51 -10.56
CA LEU A 124 1.19 12.61 -11.69
C LEU A 124 0.69 13.20 -13.01
N TYR A 125 -0.13 14.24 -13.02
CA TYR A 125 -0.64 14.86 -14.26
C TYR A 125 0.48 15.35 -15.19
N SER A 126 1.51 16.00 -14.67
CA SER A 126 2.66 16.44 -15.49
C SER A 126 3.54 15.29 -16.00
N LYS A 127 3.36 14.09 -15.44
CA LYS A 127 4.10 12.88 -15.79
C LYS A 127 3.29 11.94 -16.70
N PHE A 128 2.01 12.25 -16.90
CA PHE A 128 1.12 11.46 -17.75
C PHE A 128 1.62 11.53 -19.19
N LYS A 129 1.95 10.38 -19.76
CA LYS A 129 2.35 10.28 -21.16
C LYS A 129 1.13 9.85 -21.97
N ASN A 130 0.70 10.69 -22.89
CA ASN A 130 -0.27 10.27 -23.90
C ASN A 130 0.38 9.16 -24.73
N LEU A 131 -0.20 7.97 -24.69
CA LEU A 131 0.05 6.99 -25.73
C LEU A 131 -0.62 7.56 -26.98
N HIS A 132 0.16 8.12 -27.90
CA HIS A 132 -0.27 8.21 -29.28
C HIS A 132 -0.41 6.77 -29.78
N ILE A 133 -1.58 6.18 -29.55
CA ILE A 133 -1.99 4.98 -30.25
C ILE A 133 -2.37 5.51 -31.63
N ASN A 134 -1.47 5.34 -32.60
CA ASN A 134 -1.86 5.45 -34.00
C ASN A 134 -2.82 4.27 -34.24
N LEU A 135 -4.12 4.55 -34.08
CA LEU A 135 -5.21 3.67 -34.53
C LEU A 135 -5.31 3.74 -36.05
#